data_AF-A0AAC8YLI0-F1
#
_entry.id   AF-A0AAC8YLI0-F1
#
_cell.length_a   1.000
_cell.length_b   1.000
_cell.length_c   1.000
_cell.angle_alpha   90.00
_cell.angle_beta   90.00
_cell.angle_gamma   90.00
#
_symmetry.space_group_name_H-M   'P 1'
#
loop_
_entity.id
_entity.type
_entity.pdbx_description
1 polymer ?
#
loop_
_entity_poly.entity_id
_entity_poly.type
_entity_poly.pdbx_seq_one_letter_code
_entity_poly.pdbx_strand_id
1 'polypeptide(L)'
;MTYLTLPQQGRRIAAGDSKTILQAALDAGIAYPHSCRSGRCGACKSRLVSGRVELGKHSPFALTEEERADGFILACRAVPSEDVVVEWLDEAFDTEQAEAQDAEVVAVERMTHDIVAVRLALADRPSFRFAAGQYLSLTMPGAPARSYSMASRPDEELVELHVRAVPGGVTSSRIHASLVAGDIVRIDGPAGSAYLREAHAGPVITLAGGSGLAPIKSIVETALHQGMAQPIHVYFGVRAERDLYLVEHFRALERQFRNLSFLPVLSQTASNGWRSGFVADALAQDHGDLTGAKAYVAGPPAMVDSCLAALGVLGVQAGDIHADVFFTPETSDNNGA
;
A
#
# COMPACT_ATOMS: atom_id res chain seq x y z
N MET A 1 20.70 14.27 24.20
CA MET A 1 20.82 13.83 22.79
C MET A 1 20.62 12.33 22.79
N THR A 2 19.55 11.89 22.15
CA THR A 2 19.05 10.51 22.19
C THR A 2 19.53 9.73 20.98
N TYR A 3 19.94 8.47 21.16
CA TYR A 3 20.40 7.59 20.08
C TYR A 3 19.43 6.46 19.77
N LEU A 4 19.33 6.12 18.48
CA LEU A 4 18.64 4.96 17.96
C LEU A 4 19.67 3.95 17.45
N THR A 5 19.62 2.73 17.96
CA THR A 5 20.44 1.61 17.50
C THR A 5 19.57 0.62 16.73
N LEU A 6 20.03 0.25 15.53
CA LEU A 6 19.38 -0.69 14.62
C LEU A 6 20.32 -1.88 14.38
N PRO A 7 20.22 -2.96 15.18
CA PRO A 7 21.12 -4.10 15.11
C PRO A 7 21.19 -4.73 13.72
N GLN A 8 20.05 -4.84 13.00
CA GLN A 8 20.00 -5.40 11.64
C GLN A 8 20.84 -4.64 10.61
N GLN A 9 21.25 -3.41 10.91
CA GLN A 9 22.10 -2.59 10.05
C GLN A 9 23.49 -2.37 10.65
N GLY A 10 23.73 -2.83 11.89
CA GLY A 10 24.94 -2.50 12.64
C GLY A 10 25.14 -0.99 12.84
N ARG A 11 24.07 -0.18 12.80
CA ARG A 11 24.14 1.29 12.84
C ARG A 11 23.57 1.85 14.15
N ARG A 12 24.24 2.88 14.67
CA ARG A 12 23.75 3.76 15.74
C ARG A 12 23.70 5.18 15.22
N ILE A 13 22.52 5.80 15.26
CA ILE A 13 22.27 7.14 14.73
C ILE A 13 21.67 8.05 15.80
N ALA A 14 21.78 9.37 15.62
CA ALA A 14 21.04 10.31 16.44
C ALA A 14 19.55 10.21 16.10
N ALA A 15 18.69 10.04 17.11
CA ALA A 15 17.24 10.00 16.89
C ALA A 15 16.70 11.37 16.42
N GLY A 16 17.32 12.45 16.86
CA GLY A 16 16.84 13.82 16.63
C GLY A 16 15.67 14.19 17.53
N ASP A 17 15.53 15.47 17.84
CA ASP A 17 14.51 15.94 18.78
C ASP A 17 13.10 15.79 18.17
N SER A 18 12.19 15.16 18.91
CA SER A 18 10.78 14.95 18.53
C SER A 18 10.55 14.16 17.23
N LYS A 19 11.56 13.48 16.69
CA LYS A 19 11.42 12.64 15.50
C LYS A 19 10.97 11.23 15.88
N THR A 20 10.16 10.63 15.02
CA THR A 20 9.83 9.21 15.15
C THR A 20 11.01 8.35 14.73
N ILE A 21 11.08 7.12 15.23
CA ILE A 21 12.11 6.13 14.86
C ILE A 21 12.21 5.98 13.33
N LEU A 22 11.06 5.91 12.65
CA LEU A 22 11.01 5.81 11.19
C LEU A 22 11.64 7.06 10.54
N GLN A 23 11.28 8.26 11.00
CA GLN A 23 11.82 9.49 10.41
C GLN A 23 13.33 9.59 10.62
N ALA A 24 13.82 9.25 11.81
CA ALA A 24 15.25 9.25 12.12
C ALA A 24 16.03 8.26 11.23
N ALA A 25 15.50 7.05 11.02
CA ALA A 25 16.11 6.04 10.16
C ALA A 25 16.18 6.53 8.70
N LEU A 26 15.06 7.00 8.14
CA LEU A 26 15.00 7.48 6.76
C LEU A 26 15.89 8.70 6.53
N ASP A 27 15.92 9.66 7.46
CA ASP A 27 16.81 10.84 7.38
C ASP A 27 18.30 10.46 7.38
N ALA A 28 18.65 9.35 8.03
CA ALA A 28 20.00 8.80 8.07
C ALA A 28 20.33 7.89 6.86
N GLY A 29 19.44 7.82 5.87
CA GLY A 29 19.56 6.94 4.70
C GLY A 29 19.48 5.46 5.06
N ILE A 30 18.76 5.10 6.13
CA ILE A 30 18.53 3.70 6.51
C ILE A 30 17.15 3.30 6.02
N ALA A 31 17.11 2.31 5.11
CA ALA A 31 15.88 1.66 4.72
C ALA A 31 15.20 1.03 5.94
N TYR A 32 13.90 1.28 6.10
CA TYR A 32 13.11 0.78 7.23
C TYR A 32 11.74 0.31 6.72
N PRO A 33 11.21 -0.84 7.17
CA PRO A 33 9.89 -1.32 6.75
C PRO A 33 8.78 -0.31 7.05
N HIS A 34 8.07 0.19 6.02
CA HIS A 34 6.93 1.10 6.21
C HIS A 34 6.02 1.22 4.97
N SER A 35 4.77 1.64 5.18
CA SER A 35 3.82 2.04 4.12
C SER A 35 3.11 3.35 4.50
N CYS A 36 2.06 3.31 5.34
CA CYS A 36 1.15 4.45 5.51
C CYS A 36 1.68 5.67 6.29
N ARG A 37 2.78 5.51 7.06
CA ARG A 37 3.36 6.51 7.99
C ARG A 37 2.38 7.15 8.99
N SER A 38 1.19 6.59 9.16
CA SER A 38 0.10 7.16 9.98
C SER A 38 -0.36 6.24 11.11
N GLY A 39 0.33 5.12 11.33
CA GLY A 39 0.01 4.14 12.38
C GLY A 39 -1.23 3.29 12.08
N ARG A 40 -1.53 3.04 10.80
CA ARG A 40 -2.72 2.27 10.37
C ARG A 40 -2.39 0.89 9.78
N CYS A 41 -1.30 0.78 9.03
CA CYS A 41 -1.00 -0.44 8.25
C CYS A 41 -0.19 -1.51 8.99
N GLY A 42 0.37 -1.22 10.17
CA GLY A 42 1.25 -2.16 10.89
C GLY A 42 2.62 -2.44 10.25
N ALA A 43 2.86 -2.06 8.99
CA ALA A 43 4.11 -2.26 8.25
C ALA A 43 5.42 -1.93 8.98
N CYS A 44 5.40 -0.90 9.83
CA CYS A 44 6.57 -0.46 10.59
C CYS A 44 6.60 -1.02 12.02
N LYS A 45 5.89 -2.12 12.28
CA LYS A 45 5.89 -2.80 13.57
C LYS A 45 7.29 -3.34 13.84
N SER A 46 7.75 -3.13 15.07
CA SER A 46 9.12 -3.45 15.47
C SER A 46 9.14 -3.77 16.95
N ARG A 47 10.06 -4.62 17.37
CA ARG A 47 10.31 -4.93 18.77
C ARG A 47 11.19 -3.85 19.38
N LEU A 48 10.76 -3.28 20.50
CA LEU A 48 11.59 -2.41 21.33
C LEU A 48 12.46 -3.32 22.21
N VAL A 49 13.74 -3.46 21.86
CA VAL A 49 14.68 -4.33 22.58
C VAL A 49 15.13 -3.68 23.88
N SER A 50 15.36 -2.36 23.86
CA SER A 50 15.68 -1.60 25.07
C SER A 50 15.31 -0.12 24.91
N GLY A 51 15.14 0.56 26.06
CA GLY A 51 14.83 1.98 26.14
C GLY A 51 13.34 2.28 26.29
N ARG A 52 12.95 3.53 26.07
CA ARG A 52 11.56 3.99 26.14
C ARG A 52 11.21 4.89 24.97
N VAL A 53 9.95 4.78 24.53
CA VAL A 53 9.36 5.60 23.47
C VAL A 53 8.02 6.17 23.93
N GLU A 54 7.69 7.34 23.43
CA GLU A 54 6.34 7.89 23.44
C GLU A 54 5.63 7.50 22.14
N LEU A 55 4.55 6.74 22.25
CA LEU A 55 3.81 6.23 21.11
C LEU A 55 2.62 7.14 20.80
N GLY A 56 2.58 7.71 19.61
CA GLY A 56 1.46 8.51 19.12
C GLY A 56 0.21 7.67 18.83
N LYS A 57 -0.90 8.36 18.51
CA LYS A 57 -2.18 7.73 18.14
C LYS A 57 -1.99 6.73 16.98
N HIS A 58 -2.59 5.55 17.10
CA HIS A 58 -2.51 4.49 16.10
C HIS A 58 -3.78 3.64 16.10
N SER A 59 -3.95 2.84 15.05
CA SER A 59 -5.03 1.86 14.96
C SER A 59 -4.74 0.65 15.83
N PRO A 60 -5.73 0.10 16.57
CA PRO A 60 -5.56 -1.15 17.33
C PRO A 60 -5.31 -2.36 16.42
N PHE A 61 -5.61 -2.26 15.12
CA PHE A 61 -5.24 -3.29 14.13
C PHE A 61 -3.75 -3.22 13.76
N ALA A 62 -3.16 -2.03 13.80
CA ALA A 62 -1.75 -1.85 13.47
C ALA A 62 -0.83 -2.33 14.60
N LEU A 63 -1.26 -2.15 15.84
CA LEU A 63 -0.58 -2.60 17.05
C LEU A 63 -1.65 -2.89 18.12
N THR A 64 -1.78 -4.14 18.52
CA THR A 64 -2.74 -4.53 19.58
C THR A 64 -2.20 -4.16 20.96
N GLU A 65 -3.08 -4.14 21.97
CA GLU A 65 -2.65 -3.90 23.35
C GLU A 65 -1.77 -5.03 23.90
N GLU A 66 -2.02 -6.27 23.47
CA GLU A 66 -1.18 -7.43 23.79
C GLU A 66 0.21 -7.30 23.17
N GLU A 67 0.29 -6.95 21.88
CA GLU A 67 1.58 -6.69 21.22
C GLU A 67 2.33 -5.53 21.89
N ARG A 68 1.61 -4.48 22.30
CA ARG A 68 2.21 -3.36 23.03
C ARG A 68 2.76 -3.82 24.39
N ALA A 69 2.05 -4.68 25.09
CA ALA A 69 2.50 -5.26 26.35
C ALA A 69 3.73 -6.16 26.17
N ASP A 70 3.83 -6.86 25.02
CA ASP A 70 4.97 -7.68 24.62
C ASP A 70 6.17 -6.88 24.10
N GLY A 71 6.09 -5.54 24.13
CA GLY A 71 7.18 -4.64 23.77
C GLY A 71 7.26 -4.32 22.28
N PHE A 72 6.19 -4.54 21.51
CA PHE A 72 6.13 -4.06 20.13
C PHE A 72 5.71 -2.59 20.06
N ILE A 73 6.23 -1.91 19.04
CA ILE A 73 5.98 -0.50 18.74
C ILE A 73 5.71 -0.31 17.25
N LEU A 74 5.17 0.85 16.88
CA LEU A 74 5.13 1.31 15.49
C LEU A 74 6.18 2.39 15.28
N ALA A 75 7.23 2.09 14.52
CA ALA A 75 8.34 3.04 14.29
C ALA A 75 7.89 4.38 13.70
N CYS A 76 6.79 4.41 12.93
CA CYS A 76 6.22 5.66 12.39
C CYS A 76 5.48 6.52 13.41
N ARG A 77 5.19 5.98 14.60
CA ARG A 77 4.48 6.68 15.70
C ARG A 77 5.29 6.76 16.99
N ALA A 78 6.41 6.05 17.09
CA ALA A 78 7.23 5.97 18.29
C ALA A 78 8.34 7.03 18.27
N VAL A 79 8.31 7.95 19.24
CA VAL A 79 9.34 8.98 19.47
C VAL A 79 10.22 8.54 20.65
N PRO A 80 11.54 8.36 20.48
CA PRO A 80 12.41 7.96 21.59
C PRO A 80 12.50 9.03 22.68
N SER A 81 12.28 8.64 23.94
CA SER A 81 12.48 9.52 25.11
C SER A 81 13.84 9.31 25.78
N GLU A 82 14.52 8.22 25.45
CA GLU A 82 15.90 7.89 25.84
C GLU A 82 16.56 7.03 24.75
N ASP A 83 17.83 6.62 24.94
CA ASP A 83 18.52 5.74 23.99
C ASP A 83 17.74 4.44 23.81
N VAL A 84 17.45 4.08 22.55
CA VAL A 84 16.62 2.92 22.19
C VAL A 84 17.36 1.97 21.26
N VAL A 85 17.03 0.68 21.40
CA VAL A 85 17.42 -0.38 20.46
C VAL A 85 16.13 -0.96 19.90
N VAL A 86 16.00 -0.99 18.58
CA VAL A 86 14.78 -1.42 17.89
C VAL A 86 15.12 -2.40 16.79
N GLU A 87 14.33 -3.46 16.70
CA GLU A 87 14.44 -4.49 15.67
C GLU A 87 13.11 -4.61 14.92
N TRP A 88 13.11 -4.44 13.59
CA TRP A 88 11.92 -4.71 12.78
C TRP A 88 11.67 -6.22 12.60
N LEU A 89 10.43 -6.59 12.32
CA LEU A 89 9.99 -7.98 12.29
C LEU A 89 10.19 -8.69 10.94
N ASP A 90 10.19 -7.93 9.84
CA ASP A 90 10.28 -8.52 8.50
C ASP A 90 11.74 -8.86 8.19
N GLU A 91 12.13 -10.11 8.45
CA GLU A 91 13.46 -10.63 8.13
C GLU A 91 13.73 -10.69 6.62
N ALA A 92 12.67 -10.72 5.80
CA ALA A 92 12.76 -10.71 4.34
C ALA A 92 12.79 -9.29 3.76
N PHE A 93 12.79 -8.24 4.60
CA PHE A 93 12.95 -6.87 4.15
C PHE A 93 14.34 -6.65 3.59
N ASP A 94 14.43 -6.53 2.27
CA ASP A 94 15.66 -6.14 1.60
C ASP A 94 15.98 -4.66 1.89
N THR A 95 17.21 -4.41 2.29
CA THR A 95 17.69 -3.07 2.61
C THR A 95 18.37 -2.39 1.43
N GLU A 96 18.60 -3.11 0.33
CA GLU A 96 19.04 -2.53 -0.94
C GLU A 96 17.85 -1.85 -1.64
N GLN A 97 17.72 -0.54 -1.43
CA GLN A 97 16.81 0.28 -2.23
C GLN A 97 17.44 0.55 -3.59
N ALA A 98 16.66 0.41 -4.67
CA ALA A 98 17.12 0.84 -5.97
C ALA A 98 17.39 2.35 -5.94
N GLU A 99 18.45 2.79 -6.59
CA GLU A 99 18.76 4.21 -6.68
C GLU A 99 17.65 4.96 -7.42
N ALA A 100 17.35 6.16 -6.94
CA ALA A 100 16.41 7.04 -7.62
C ALA A 100 16.86 7.29 -9.06
N GLN A 101 15.94 7.15 -10.01
CA GLN A 101 16.25 7.19 -11.43
C GLN A 101 15.16 7.93 -12.21
N ASP A 102 15.51 8.34 -13.42
CA ASP A 102 14.56 8.97 -14.32
C ASP A 102 13.74 7.90 -15.04
N ALA A 103 12.50 8.26 -15.38
CA ALA A 103 11.59 7.43 -16.14
C ALA A 103 10.86 8.28 -17.18
N GLU A 104 10.77 7.75 -18.39
CA GLU A 104 10.00 8.36 -19.48
C GLU A 104 8.54 7.90 -19.39
N VAL A 105 7.62 8.85 -19.49
CA VAL A 105 6.20 8.56 -19.63
C VAL A 105 5.95 8.02 -21.03
N VAL A 106 5.54 6.77 -21.13
CA VAL A 106 5.23 6.12 -22.41
C VAL A 106 3.78 6.33 -22.81
N ALA A 107 2.87 6.29 -21.83
CA ALA A 107 1.44 6.48 -22.07
C ALA A 107 0.73 7.05 -20.84
N VAL A 108 -0.29 7.86 -21.10
CA VAL A 108 -1.26 8.32 -20.10
C VAL A 108 -2.66 8.03 -20.63
N GLU A 109 -3.36 7.09 -20.00
CA GLU A 109 -4.67 6.60 -20.45
C GLU A 109 -5.74 6.93 -19.42
N ARG A 110 -6.85 7.53 -19.88
CA ARG A 110 -7.98 7.81 -19.01
C ARG A 110 -8.77 6.53 -18.72
N MET A 111 -8.79 6.12 -17.45
CA MET A 111 -9.49 4.91 -16.99
C MET A 111 -10.90 5.21 -16.52
N THR A 112 -11.09 6.34 -15.82
CA THR A 112 -12.40 6.83 -15.38
C THR A 112 -12.46 8.35 -15.54
N HIS A 113 -13.53 8.97 -15.03
CA HIS A 113 -13.61 10.41 -14.94
C HIS A 113 -12.51 11.05 -14.06
N ASP A 114 -11.96 10.32 -13.07
CA ASP A 114 -10.99 10.82 -12.08
C ASP A 114 -9.74 9.92 -11.89
N ILE A 115 -9.54 8.88 -12.71
CA ILE A 115 -8.35 8.02 -12.67
C ILE A 115 -7.71 7.94 -14.06
N VAL A 116 -6.38 8.08 -14.10
CA VAL A 116 -5.56 7.77 -15.27
C VAL A 116 -4.58 6.65 -14.96
N ALA A 117 -4.26 5.82 -15.95
CA ALA A 117 -3.11 4.93 -15.91
C ALA A 117 -1.91 5.62 -16.56
N VAL A 118 -0.77 5.60 -15.87
CA VAL A 118 0.50 6.14 -16.37
C VAL A 118 1.46 4.97 -16.54
N ARG A 119 2.00 4.78 -17.74
CA ARG A 119 3.02 3.77 -18.03
C ARG A 119 4.38 4.43 -18.18
N LEU A 120 5.37 3.87 -17.49
CA LEU A 120 6.71 4.43 -17.37
C LEU A 120 7.75 3.44 -17.92
N ALA A 121 8.64 3.93 -18.78
CA ALA A 121 9.87 3.25 -19.14
C ALA A 121 10.99 3.77 -18.24
N LEU A 122 11.60 2.88 -17.45
CA LEU A 122 12.65 3.24 -16.51
C LEU A 122 14.00 3.29 -17.22
N ALA A 123 14.84 4.28 -16.88
CA ALA A 123 16.18 4.40 -17.44
C ALA A 123 17.05 3.16 -17.20
N ASP A 124 16.90 2.52 -16.04
CA ASP A 124 17.51 1.24 -15.68
C ASP A 124 16.47 0.29 -15.08
N ARG A 125 15.59 -0.23 -15.94
CA ARG A 125 14.54 -1.19 -15.56
C ARG A 125 15.08 -2.45 -14.85
N PRO A 126 16.22 -3.07 -15.25
CA PRO A 126 16.76 -4.26 -14.59
C PRO A 126 17.20 -4.06 -13.13
N SER A 127 17.64 -2.84 -12.74
CA SER A 127 17.98 -2.54 -11.34
C SER A 127 16.75 -2.29 -10.47
N PHE A 128 15.63 -1.88 -11.06
CA PHE A 128 14.39 -1.64 -10.33
C PHE A 128 13.60 -2.94 -10.10
N ARG A 129 14.00 -3.70 -9.08
CA ARG A 129 13.32 -4.95 -8.68
C ARG A 129 12.31 -4.66 -7.57
N PHE A 130 11.03 -4.97 -7.80
CA PHE A 130 9.96 -4.77 -6.82
C PHE A 130 9.11 -6.03 -6.66
N ALA A 131 8.44 -6.14 -5.51
CA ALA A 131 7.44 -7.16 -5.25
C ALA A 131 6.02 -6.65 -5.57
N ALA A 132 5.18 -7.50 -6.13
CA ALA A 132 3.82 -7.15 -6.53
C ALA A 132 3.00 -6.60 -5.36
N GLY A 133 2.52 -5.37 -5.46
CA GLY A 133 1.83 -4.64 -4.38
C GLY A 133 2.64 -3.50 -3.74
N GLN A 134 3.94 -3.39 -4.04
CA GLN A 134 4.75 -2.24 -3.61
C GLN A 134 4.35 -0.94 -4.33
N TYR A 135 4.89 0.18 -3.84
CA TYR A 135 4.75 1.51 -4.43
C TYR A 135 6.11 2.14 -4.73
N LEU A 136 6.10 3.17 -5.56
CA LEU A 136 7.23 4.07 -5.78
C LEU A 136 6.81 5.51 -5.45
N SER A 137 7.79 6.36 -5.20
CA SER A 137 7.63 7.81 -5.09
C SER A 137 7.89 8.42 -6.46
N LEU A 138 6.93 9.18 -6.98
CA LEU A 138 7.05 9.91 -8.24
C LEU A 138 7.21 11.40 -7.96
N THR A 139 8.21 12.01 -8.57
CA THR A 139 8.51 13.44 -8.50
C THR A 139 8.47 14.05 -9.89
N MET A 140 7.80 15.19 -10.01
CA MET A 140 7.78 16.01 -11.22
C MET A 140 8.31 17.41 -10.92
N PRO A 141 8.90 18.11 -11.90
CA PRO A 141 9.28 19.51 -11.73
C PRO A 141 8.11 20.37 -11.21
N GLY A 142 8.35 21.09 -10.11
CA GLY A 142 7.34 21.98 -9.52
C GLY A 142 6.13 21.27 -8.91
N ALA A 143 6.24 19.98 -8.57
CA ALA A 143 5.26 19.25 -7.77
C ALA A 143 5.97 18.44 -6.66
N PRO A 144 5.36 18.31 -5.47
CA PRO A 144 5.95 17.51 -4.42
C PRO A 144 5.90 16.01 -4.78
N ALA A 145 6.87 15.26 -4.28
CA ALA A 145 6.93 13.81 -4.44
C ALA A 145 5.67 13.14 -3.85
N ARG A 146 5.12 12.13 -4.54
CA ARG A 146 3.95 11.37 -4.07
C ARG A 146 4.11 9.88 -4.35
N SER A 147 3.66 9.07 -3.41
CA SER A 147 3.65 7.62 -3.55
C SER A 147 2.52 7.15 -4.45
N TYR A 148 2.83 6.26 -5.38
CA TYR A 148 1.87 5.57 -6.23
C TYR A 148 2.21 4.08 -6.28
N SER A 149 1.24 3.25 -5.91
CA SER A 149 1.36 1.80 -5.96
C SER A 149 1.40 1.32 -7.41
N MET A 150 2.27 0.34 -7.67
CA MET A 150 2.50 -0.19 -9.02
C MET A 150 1.40 -1.19 -9.37
N ALA A 151 0.90 -1.09 -10.60
CA ALA A 151 -0.21 -1.86 -11.14
C ALA A 151 0.23 -2.94 -12.14
N SER A 152 1.44 -2.82 -12.69
CA SER A 152 2.06 -3.86 -13.52
C SER A 152 2.66 -4.96 -12.64
N ARG A 153 2.86 -6.15 -13.23
CA ARG A 153 3.63 -7.21 -12.58
C ARG A 153 5.13 -6.86 -12.53
N PRO A 154 5.89 -7.42 -11.57
CA PRO A 154 7.33 -7.24 -11.48
C PRO A 154 8.16 -7.65 -12.70
N ASP A 155 7.65 -8.54 -13.55
CA ASP A 155 8.33 -9.03 -14.76
C ASP A 155 8.07 -8.15 -16.00
N GLU A 156 7.11 -7.22 -15.95
CA GLU A 156 6.75 -6.39 -17.10
C GLU A 156 7.80 -5.30 -17.37
N GLU A 157 8.03 -5.00 -18.65
CA GLU A 157 8.99 -3.98 -19.09
C GLU A 157 8.61 -2.58 -18.59
N LEU A 158 7.32 -2.22 -18.70
CA LEU A 158 6.80 -0.93 -18.26
C LEU A 158 6.26 -1.01 -16.83
N VAL A 159 6.51 0.04 -16.05
CA VAL A 159 5.85 0.22 -14.76
C VAL A 159 4.55 1.00 -14.95
N GLU A 160 3.43 0.42 -14.55
CA GLU A 160 2.11 1.04 -14.63
C GLU A 160 1.67 1.58 -13.27
N LEU A 161 1.07 2.78 -13.22
CA LEU A 161 0.52 3.41 -12.02
C LEU A 161 -0.94 3.81 -12.29
N HIS A 162 -1.85 3.67 -11.31
CA HIS A 162 -3.20 4.27 -11.40
C HIS A 162 -3.30 5.50 -10.50
N VAL A 163 -3.36 6.67 -11.13
CA VAL A 163 -3.35 7.97 -10.44
C VAL A 163 -4.76 8.54 -10.39
N ARG A 164 -5.32 8.64 -9.19
CA ARG A 164 -6.57 9.35 -8.95
C ARG A 164 -6.34 10.87 -8.83
N ALA A 165 -7.21 11.66 -9.47
CA ALA A 165 -7.31 13.09 -9.24
C ALA A 165 -7.81 13.35 -7.81
N VAL A 166 -7.04 14.12 -7.05
CA VAL A 166 -7.41 14.51 -5.68
C VAL A 166 -7.73 16.00 -5.70
N PRO A 167 -8.93 16.43 -5.27
CA PRO A 167 -9.26 17.85 -5.19
C PRO A 167 -8.20 18.63 -4.40
N GLY A 168 -7.68 19.72 -4.98
CA GLY A 168 -6.60 20.52 -4.37
C GLY A 168 -5.21 19.86 -4.39
N GLY A 169 -5.08 18.63 -4.90
CA GLY A 169 -3.81 17.91 -4.97
C GLY A 169 -2.92 18.44 -6.10
N VAL A 170 -1.76 19.00 -5.76
CA VAL A 170 -0.81 19.58 -6.74
C VAL A 170 -0.33 18.54 -7.77
N THR A 171 0.21 17.42 -7.30
CA THR A 171 0.82 16.39 -8.17
C THR A 171 -0.22 15.68 -9.03
N SER A 172 -1.33 15.22 -8.42
CA SER A 172 -2.40 14.53 -9.16
C SER A 172 -3.09 15.43 -10.17
N SER A 173 -3.32 16.71 -9.84
CA SER A 173 -3.87 17.68 -10.81
C SER A 173 -2.93 17.88 -12.00
N ARG A 174 -1.61 17.99 -11.75
CA ARG A 174 -0.62 18.13 -12.83
C ARG A 174 -0.57 16.90 -13.73
N ILE A 175 -0.61 15.70 -13.14
CA ILE A 175 -0.66 14.44 -13.89
C ILE A 175 -1.87 14.41 -14.81
N HIS A 176 -3.05 14.75 -14.31
CA HIS A 176 -4.28 14.73 -15.09
C HIS A 176 -4.38 15.84 -16.15
N ALA A 177 -3.76 16.99 -15.91
CA ALA A 177 -3.90 18.16 -16.78
C ALA A 177 -2.83 18.26 -17.87
N SER A 178 -1.62 17.76 -17.63
CA SER A 178 -0.46 18.11 -18.45
C SER A 178 0.55 16.99 -18.69
N LEU A 179 0.50 15.87 -17.97
CA LEU A 179 1.43 14.78 -18.20
C LEU A 179 1.11 14.08 -19.52
N VAL A 180 2.09 13.95 -20.39
CA VAL A 180 1.95 13.34 -21.72
C VAL A 180 3.11 12.38 -22.01
N ALA A 181 2.96 11.58 -23.06
CA ALA A 181 4.05 10.71 -23.50
C ALA A 181 5.29 11.53 -23.91
N GLY A 182 6.48 11.04 -23.55
CA GLY A 182 7.77 11.70 -23.73
C GLY A 182 8.20 12.59 -22.57
N ASP A 183 7.33 12.89 -21.60
CA ASP A 183 7.72 13.61 -20.39
C ASP A 183 8.67 12.74 -19.53
N ILE A 184 9.64 13.39 -18.89
CA ILE A 184 10.54 12.72 -17.93
C ILE A 184 10.09 13.03 -16.50
N VAL A 185 9.92 11.99 -15.71
CA VAL A 185 9.67 12.05 -14.27
C VAL A 185 10.79 11.36 -13.51
N ARG A 186 10.96 11.71 -12.24
CA ARG A 186 11.92 11.03 -11.36
C ARG A 186 11.20 10.09 -10.41
N ILE A 187 11.68 8.87 -10.30
CA ILE A 187 11.12 7.84 -9.41
C ILE A 187 12.14 7.43 -8.36
N ASP A 188 11.62 7.01 -7.21
CA ASP A 188 12.39 6.50 -6.07
C ASP A 188 11.61 5.36 -5.40
N GLY A 189 12.29 4.28 -5.01
CA GLY A 189 11.67 3.06 -4.50
C GLY A 189 12.39 1.80 -5.00
N PRO A 190 11.73 0.63 -4.93
CA PRO A 190 10.38 0.42 -4.43
C PRO A 190 10.29 0.54 -2.90
N ALA A 191 9.07 0.70 -2.40
CA ALA A 191 8.77 0.71 -0.98
C ALA A 191 7.42 0.06 -0.69
N GLY A 192 7.16 -0.20 0.59
CA GLY A 192 5.91 -0.83 1.04
C GLY A 192 6.10 -2.30 1.41
N SER A 193 5.34 -2.72 2.41
CA SER A 193 5.36 -4.09 2.95
C SER A 193 4.12 -4.91 2.54
N ALA A 194 3.15 -4.28 1.90
CA ALA A 194 1.88 -4.88 1.48
C ALA A 194 2.01 -5.53 0.09
N TYR A 195 2.86 -6.54 -0.02
CA TYR A 195 3.19 -7.22 -1.27
C TYR A 195 2.88 -8.72 -1.20
N LEU A 196 2.69 -9.34 -2.36
CA LEU A 196 2.36 -10.76 -2.50
C LEU A 196 3.34 -11.66 -1.73
N ARG A 197 2.80 -12.53 -0.87
CA ARG A 197 3.54 -13.61 -0.20
C ARG A 197 3.50 -14.86 -1.07
N GLU A 198 4.48 -15.01 -1.96
CA GLU A 198 4.51 -16.03 -3.03
C GLU A 198 4.51 -17.48 -2.51
N ALA A 199 5.11 -17.74 -1.34
CA ALA A 199 5.14 -19.07 -0.72
C ALA A 199 3.81 -19.49 -0.05
N HIS A 200 2.81 -18.60 -0.01
CA HIS A 200 1.52 -18.91 0.60
C HIS A 200 0.71 -19.88 -0.27
N ALA A 201 0.09 -20.88 0.37
CA ALA A 201 -0.72 -21.89 -0.30
C ALA A 201 -2.21 -21.85 0.09
N GLY A 202 -2.59 -20.98 1.03
CA GLY A 202 -3.98 -20.79 1.43
C GLY A 202 -4.73 -19.78 0.54
N PRO A 203 -6.03 -19.54 0.81
CA PRO A 203 -6.81 -18.56 0.05
C PRO A 203 -6.21 -17.16 0.08
N VAL A 204 -6.38 -16.42 -1.01
CA VAL A 204 -6.00 -15.01 -1.14
C VAL A 204 -7.25 -14.17 -1.26
N ILE A 205 -7.42 -13.22 -0.35
CA ILE A 205 -8.53 -12.26 -0.36
C ILE A 205 -7.98 -10.88 -0.67
N THR A 206 -8.53 -10.20 -1.67
CA THR A 206 -8.11 -8.84 -2.01
C THR A 206 -9.31 -7.91 -1.96
N LEU A 207 -9.13 -6.74 -1.33
CA LEU A 207 -10.16 -5.70 -1.22
C LEU A 207 -9.58 -4.37 -1.68
N ALA A 208 -10.12 -3.84 -2.78
CA ALA A 208 -9.68 -2.61 -3.41
C ALA A 208 -10.75 -1.53 -3.33
N GLY A 209 -10.34 -0.28 -3.09
CA GLY A 209 -11.19 0.91 -3.16
C GLY A 209 -10.65 1.93 -4.15
N GLY A 210 -11.42 2.24 -5.21
CA GLY A 210 -11.02 3.22 -6.23
C GLY A 210 -9.66 2.90 -6.87
N SER A 211 -8.68 3.82 -6.76
CA SER A 211 -7.32 3.59 -7.28
C SER A 211 -6.54 2.50 -6.51
N GLY A 212 -7.05 2.03 -5.37
CA GLY A 212 -6.51 0.87 -4.66
C GLY A 212 -6.54 -0.43 -5.49
N LEU A 213 -7.23 -0.45 -6.63
CA LEU A 213 -7.15 -1.57 -7.56
C LEU A 213 -5.78 -1.69 -8.24
N ALA A 214 -4.94 -0.64 -8.27
CA ALA A 214 -3.56 -0.72 -8.81
C ALA A 214 -2.71 -1.83 -8.14
N PRO A 215 -2.40 -1.76 -6.84
CA PRO A 215 -1.58 -2.80 -6.20
C PRO A 215 -2.27 -4.17 -6.23
N ILE A 216 -3.61 -4.22 -6.19
CA ILE A 216 -4.35 -5.47 -6.31
C ILE A 216 -4.22 -6.10 -7.70
N LYS A 217 -4.24 -5.30 -8.78
CA LYS A 217 -3.95 -5.78 -10.14
C LYS A 217 -2.56 -6.42 -10.20
N SER A 218 -1.55 -5.74 -9.68
CA SER A 218 -0.18 -6.25 -9.64
C SER A 218 -0.11 -7.59 -8.88
N ILE A 219 -0.68 -7.66 -7.68
CA ILE A 219 -0.71 -8.88 -6.84
C ILE A 219 -1.41 -10.03 -7.56
N VAL A 220 -2.63 -9.81 -8.07
CA VAL A 220 -3.47 -10.85 -8.66
C VAL A 220 -2.84 -11.38 -9.95
N GLU A 221 -2.40 -10.50 -10.84
CA GLU A 221 -1.78 -10.94 -12.10
C GLU A 221 -0.45 -11.66 -11.86
N THR A 222 0.34 -11.21 -10.89
CA THR A 222 1.59 -11.89 -10.52
C THR A 222 1.31 -13.29 -9.97
N ALA A 223 0.35 -13.42 -9.07
CA ALA A 223 -0.05 -14.70 -8.51
C ALA A 223 -0.51 -15.69 -9.60
N LEU A 224 -1.34 -15.23 -10.53
CA LEU A 224 -1.83 -16.04 -11.65
C LEU A 224 -0.70 -16.40 -12.62
N HIS A 225 0.21 -15.45 -12.92
CA HIS A 225 1.36 -15.68 -13.78
C HIS A 225 2.33 -16.72 -13.21
N GLN A 226 2.53 -16.71 -11.89
CA GLN A 226 3.35 -17.70 -11.17
C GLN A 226 2.65 -19.06 -11.01
N GLY A 227 1.39 -19.20 -11.45
CA GLY A 227 0.65 -20.45 -11.38
C GLY A 227 0.14 -20.80 -9.98
N MET A 228 -0.05 -19.81 -9.10
CA MET A 228 -0.64 -20.01 -7.78
C MET A 228 -2.04 -20.61 -7.93
N ALA A 229 -2.25 -21.80 -7.35
CA ALA A 229 -3.44 -22.63 -7.59
C ALA A 229 -4.57 -22.40 -6.57
N GLN A 230 -4.28 -21.75 -5.44
CA GLN A 230 -5.27 -21.43 -4.42
C GLN A 230 -6.38 -20.50 -4.94
N PRO A 231 -7.55 -20.45 -4.28
CA PRO A 231 -8.57 -19.47 -4.57
C PRO A 231 -8.07 -18.02 -4.36
N ILE A 232 -8.37 -17.15 -5.33
CA ILE A 232 -8.10 -15.71 -5.28
C ILE A 232 -9.43 -14.98 -5.45
N HIS A 233 -9.82 -14.21 -4.44
CA HIS A 233 -11.05 -13.42 -4.45
C HIS A 233 -10.72 -11.92 -4.51
N VAL A 234 -11.33 -11.21 -5.45
CA VAL A 234 -11.11 -9.78 -5.68
C VAL A 234 -12.41 -9.01 -5.49
N TYR A 235 -12.50 -8.25 -4.39
CA TYR A 235 -13.60 -7.35 -4.11
C TYR A 235 -13.19 -5.93 -4.50
N PHE A 236 -13.92 -5.32 -5.43
CA PHE A 236 -13.61 -3.97 -5.93
C PHE A 236 -14.74 -2.99 -5.60
N GLY A 237 -14.49 -2.13 -4.61
CA GLY A 237 -15.43 -1.16 -4.08
C GLY A 237 -15.32 0.20 -4.75
N VAL A 238 -16.44 0.68 -5.28
CA VAL A 238 -16.56 2.03 -5.84
C VAL A 238 -17.87 2.70 -5.44
N ARG A 239 -18.05 3.98 -5.82
CA ARG A 239 -19.27 4.72 -5.49
C ARG A 239 -20.40 4.38 -6.46
N ALA A 240 -20.16 4.48 -7.75
CA ALA A 240 -21.12 4.23 -8.82
C ALA A 240 -20.45 3.61 -10.05
N GLU A 241 -21.25 3.24 -11.06
CA GLU A 241 -20.75 2.57 -12.28
C GLU A 241 -19.68 3.37 -13.04
N ARG A 242 -19.75 4.71 -13.02
CA ARG A 242 -18.76 5.60 -13.66
C ARG A 242 -17.35 5.52 -13.07
N ASP A 243 -17.24 4.93 -11.88
CA ASP A 243 -15.98 4.76 -11.14
C ASP A 243 -15.35 3.38 -11.39
N LEU A 244 -16.08 2.48 -12.06
CA LEU A 244 -15.57 1.17 -12.46
C LEU A 244 -14.57 1.32 -13.60
N TYR A 245 -13.47 0.58 -13.50
CA TYR A 245 -12.48 0.41 -14.56
C TYR A 245 -11.86 -0.98 -14.45
N LEU A 246 -11.23 -1.44 -15.54
CA LEU A 246 -10.65 -2.80 -15.66
C LEU A 246 -11.63 -3.96 -15.41
N VAL A 247 -12.95 -3.71 -15.45
CA VAL A 247 -13.96 -4.75 -15.24
C VAL A 247 -13.81 -5.86 -16.27
N GLU A 248 -13.76 -5.53 -17.57
CA GLU A 248 -13.62 -6.54 -18.62
C GLU A 248 -12.26 -7.26 -18.54
N HIS A 249 -11.22 -6.56 -18.10
CA HIS A 249 -9.90 -7.15 -17.88
C HIS A 249 -9.94 -8.25 -16.82
N PHE A 250 -10.49 -7.97 -15.63
CA PHE A 250 -10.64 -9.00 -14.59
C PHE A 250 -11.64 -10.10 -14.97
N ARG A 251 -12.71 -9.78 -15.70
CA ARG A 251 -13.65 -10.79 -16.24
C ARG A 251 -12.96 -11.70 -17.26
N ALA A 252 -12.04 -11.19 -18.07
CA ALA A 252 -11.24 -12.00 -18.97
C ALA A 252 -10.32 -12.94 -18.20
N LEU A 253 -9.68 -12.46 -17.11
CA LEU A 253 -8.89 -13.30 -16.23
C LEU A 253 -9.73 -14.39 -15.55
N GLU A 254 -10.93 -14.09 -15.06
CA GLU A 254 -11.83 -15.12 -14.45
C GLU A 254 -12.22 -16.22 -15.45
N ARG A 255 -12.40 -15.87 -16.74
CA ARG A 255 -12.67 -16.86 -17.79
C ARG A 255 -11.45 -17.76 -18.05
N GLN A 256 -10.25 -17.24 -17.88
CA GLN A 256 -8.99 -17.97 -18.08
C GLN A 256 -8.58 -18.80 -16.86
N PHE A 257 -8.79 -18.28 -15.65
CA PHE A 257 -8.31 -18.85 -14.40
C PHE A 257 -9.47 -19.23 -13.49
N ARG A 258 -9.69 -20.54 -13.33
CA ARG A 258 -10.83 -21.10 -12.57
C ARG A 258 -10.77 -20.83 -11.07
N ASN A 259 -9.60 -20.46 -10.55
CA ASN A 259 -9.38 -20.11 -9.16
C ASN A 259 -9.49 -18.61 -8.87
N LEU A 260 -9.80 -17.76 -9.87
CA LEU A 260 -10.05 -16.34 -9.67
C LEU A 260 -11.55 -16.05 -9.61
N SER A 261 -11.95 -15.16 -8.70
CA SER A 261 -13.24 -14.49 -8.74
C SER A 261 -13.09 -12.97 -8.57
N PHE A 262 -13.89 -12.19 -9.28
CA PHE A 262 -13.91 -10.73 -9.26
C PHE A 262 -15.33 -10.21 -9.06
N LEU A 263 -15.50 -9.40 -8.01
CA LEU A 263 -16.77 -8.86 -7.57
C LEU A 263 -16.71 -7.34 -7.39
N PRO A 264 -17.24 -6.56 -8.34
CA PRO A 264 -17.50 -5.14 -8.14
C PRO A 264 -18.65 -4.90 -7.15
N VAL A 265 -18.47 -3.92 -6.27
CA VAL A 265 -19.44 -3.52 -5.25
C VAL A 265 -19.64 -2.00 -5.27
N LEU A 266 -20.88 -1.54 -5.42
CA LEU A 266 -21.24 -0.13 -5.56
C LEU A 266 -21.96 0.38 -4.31
N SER A 267 -21.43 1.45 -3.72
CA SER A 267 -21.90 1.98 -2.42
C SER A 267 -23.02 3.02 -2.50
N GLN A 268 -23.17 3.75 -3.61
CA GLN A 268 -24.11 4.88 -3.70
C GLN A 268 -25.30 4.65 -4.63
N THR A 269 -25.17 3.73 -5.59
CA THR A 269 -26.23 3.47 -6.58
C THR A 269 -26.64 2.01 -6.51
N ALA A 270 -27.91 1.77 -6.24
CA ALA A 270 -28.51 0.47 -6.51
C ALA A 270 -28.36 0.19 -8.01
N SER A 271 -27.71 -0.91 -8.35
CA SER A 271 -27.55 -1.36 -9.73
C SER A 271 -28.23 -2.71 -9.89
N ASN A 272 -28.87 -2.91 -11.05
CA ASN A 272 -29.44 -4.20 -11.42
C ASN A 272 -28.38 -5.20 -11.90
N GLY A 273 -27.14 -4.75 -12.12
CA GLY A 273 -26.02 -5.58 -12.63
C GLY A 273 -24.86 -5.77 -11.66
N TRP A 274 -24.78 -4.98 -10.57
CA TRP A 274 -23.68 -5.01 -9.61
C TRP A 274 -24.16 -5.19 -8.18
N ARG A 275 -23.32 -5.78 -7.32
CA ARG A 275 -23.62 -5.87 -5.90
C ARG A 275 -23.66 -4.46 -5.31
N SER A 276 -24.69 -4.18 -4.50
CA SER A 276 -24.82 -2.92 -3.78
C SER A 276 -24.28 -3.04 -2.35
N GLY A 277 -23.68 -1.97 -1.82
CA GLY A 277 -23.17 -1.89 -0.45
C GLY A 277 -21.67 -1.57 -0.36
N PHE A 278 -21.03 -2.01 0.72
CA PHE A 278 -19.59 -1.87 0.93
C PHE A 278 -18.86 -3.21 0.78
N VAL A 279 -17.59 -3.18 0.36
CA VAL A 279 -16.79 -4.40 0.15
C VAL A 279 -16.59 -5.22 1.42
N ALA A 280 -16.50 -4.58 2.59
CA ALA A 280 -16.40 -5.28 3.88
C ALA A 280 -17.66 -6.10 4.18
N ASP A 281 -18.85 -5.54 3.89
CA ASP A 281 -20.12 -6.23 4.06
C ASP A 281 -20.28 -7.37 3.06
N ALA A 282 -19.90 -7.14 1.80
CA ALA A 282 -19.93 -8.17 0.76
C ALA A 282 -19.04 -9.37 1.14
N LEU A 283 -17.82 -9.10 1.62
CA LEU A 283 -16.91 -10.13 2.12
C LEU A 283 -17.54 -10.94 3.26
N ALA A 284 -18.13 -10.28 4.26
CA ALA A 284 -18.75 -10.94 5.40
C ALA A 284 -20.04 -11.71 5.04
N GLN A 285 -20.73 -11.34 3.97
CA GLN A 285 -21.88 -12.08 3.45
C GLN A 285 -21.47 -13.32 2.68
N ASP A 286 -20.35 -13.26 1.97
CA ASP A 286 -19.90 -14.33 1.08
C ASP A 286 -19.06 -15.39 1.80
N HIS A 287 -18.52 -15.07 2.98
CA HIS A 287 -17.65 -15.97 3.74
C HIS A 287 -18.06 -16.06 5.22
N GLY A 288 -17.96 -17.26 5.80
CA GLY A 288 -18.16 -17.50 7.23
C GLY A 288 -16.87 -17.63 8.04
N ASP A 289 -15.79 -18.14 7.43
CA ASP A 289 -14.48 -18.31 8.03
C ASP A 289 -13.40 -18.15 6.94
N LEU A 290 -12.37 -17.38 7.25
CA LEU A 290 -11.20 -17.09 6.41
C LEU A 290 -9.89 -17.41 7.14
N THR A 291 -9.93 -18.23 8.20
CA THR A 291 -8.74 -18.71 8.89
C THR A 291 -7.75 -19.33 7.90
N GLY A 292 -6.49 -18.91 7.96
CA GLY A 292 -5.43 -19.35 7.04
C GLY A 292 -5.41 -18.64 5.69
N ALA A 293 -6.29 -17.66 5.45
CA ALA A 293 -6.20 -16.78 4.29
C ALA A 293 -5.13 -15.70 4.49
N LYS A 294 -4.58 -15.20 3.37
CA LYS A 294 -3.86 -13.93 3.35
C LYS A 294 -4.71 -12.87 2.68
N ALA A 295 -4.80 -11.71 3.32
CA ALA A 295 -5.62 -10.61 2.86
C ALA A 295 -4.76 -9.43 2.40
N TYR A 296 -5.09 -8.84 1.27
CA TYR A 296 -4.48 -7.62 0.74
C TYR A 296 -5.54 -6.53 0.59
N VAL A 297 -5.37 -5.41 1.28
CA VAL A 297 -6.38 -4.34 1.34
C VAL A 297 -5.76 -3.03 0.88
N ALA A 298 -6.31 -2.40 -0.15
CA ALA A 298 -5.76 -1.16 -0.69
C ALA A 298 -6.85 -0.13 -0.98
N GLY A 299 -6.66 1.10 -0.51
CA GLY A 299 -7.60 2.19 -0.79
C GLY A 299 -7.73 3.23 0.33
N PRO A 300 -8.87 3.95 0.37
CA PRO A 300 -9.09 5.03 1.33
C PRO A 300 -9.13 4.54 2.79
N PRO A 301 -8.67 5.34 3.78
CA PRO A 301 -8.55 4.92 5.18
C PRO A 301 -9.83 4.32 5.77
N ALA A 302 -10.99 4.95 5.54
CA ALA A 302 -12.26 4.46 6.08
C ALA A 302 -12.63 3.06 5.55
N MET A 303 -12.37 2.80 4.25
CA MET A 303 -12.61 1.48 3.67
C MET A 303 -11.65 0.46 4.27
N VAL A 304 -10.36 0.80 4.38
CA VAL A 304 -9.36 -0.10 4.95
C VAL A 304 -9.73 -0.46 6.39
N ASP A 305 -10.04 0.52 7.23
CA ASP A 305 -10.42 0.29 8.63
C ASP A 305 -11.62 -0.68 8.73
N SER A 306 -12.66 -0.50 7.91
CA SER A 306 -13.81 -1.43 7.87
C SER A 306 -13.44 -2.84 7.38
N CYS A 307 -12.56 -2.96 6.38
CA CYS A 307 -12.12 -4.27 5.88
C CYS A 307 -11.25 -5.01 6.90
N LEU A 308 -10.35 -4.31 7.60
CA LEU A 308 -9.53 -4.89 8.66
C LEU A 308 -10.41 -5.48 9.78
N ALA A 309 -11.46 -4.76 10.18
CA ALA A 309 -12.42 -5.25 11.17
C ALA A 309 -13.18 -6.49 10.69
N ALA A 310 -13.70 -6.48 9.46
CA ALA A 310 -14.41 -7.62 8.90
C ALA A 310 -13.51 -8.87 8.78
N LEU A 311 -12.27 -8.70 8.30
CA LEU A 311 -11.29 -9.79 8.18
C LEU A 311 -10.95 -10.41 9.55
N GLY A 312 -10.79 -9.58 10.58
CA GLY A 312 -10.53 -10.06 11.94
C GLY A 312 -11.71 -10.88 12.51
N VAL A 313 -12.95 -10.44 12.27
CA VAL A 313 -14.16 -11.19 12.66
C VAL A 313 -14.24 -12.53 11.92
N LEU A 314 -13.78 -12.58 10.67
CA LEU A 314 -13.73 -13.78 9.85
C LEU A 314 -12.49 -14.67 10.13
N GLY A 315 -11.71 -14.38 11.17
CA GLY A 315 -10.61 -15.25 11.63
C GLY A 315 -9.25 -15.06 10.94
N VAL A 316 -9.11 -14.07 10.06
CA VAL A 316 -7.81 -13.75 9.45
C VAL A 316 -6.88 -13.17 10.51
N GLN A 317 -5.70 -13.75 10.66
CA GLN A 317 -4.71 -13.31 11.65
C GLN A 317 -4.14 -11.95 11.28
N ALA A 318 -3.86 -11.09 12.26
CA ALA A 318 -3.36 -9.75 12.01
C ALA A 318 -2.08 -9.71 11.16
N GLY A 319 -1.19 -10.70 11.34
CA GLY A 319 0.04 -10.85 10.54
C GLY A 319 -0.18 -11.27 9.09
N ASP A 320 -1.37 -11.77 8.76
CA ASP A 320 -1.78 -12.19 7.42
C ASP A 320 -2.64 -11.14 6.70
N ILE A 321 -2.85 -9.96 7.31
CA ILE A 321 -3.54 -8.83 6.70
C ILE A 321 -2.53 -7.76 6.30
N HIS A 322 -2.42 -7.55 4.99
CA HIS A 322 -1.45 -6.65 4.37
C HIS A 322 -2.18 -5.43 3.78
N ALA A 323 -2.08 -4.28 4.43
CA ALA A 323 -2.83 -3.08 4.06
C ALA A 323 -1.97 -1.96 3.46
N ASP A 324 -2.39 -1.43 2.32
CA ASP A 324 -1.84 -0.24 1.68
C ASP A 324 -2.86 0.92 1.75
N VAL A 325 -2.60 1.87 2.66
CA VAL A 325 -3.57 2.93 3.01
C VAL A 325 -3.26 4.20 2.24
N PHE A 326 -4.19 4.64 1.40
CA PHE A 326 -4.01 5.83 0.57
C PHE A 326 -4.37 7.07 1.36
N PHE A 327 -3.39 7.61 2.08
CA PHE A 327 -3.54 8.81 2.89
C PHE A 327 -3.25 10.06 2.07
N THR A 328 -4.19 10.99 2.03
CA THR A 328 -3.93 12.38 1.65
C THR A 328 -3.86 13.18 2.95
N PRO A 329 -2.72 13.80 3.30
CA PRO A 329 -2.68 14.72 4.43
C PRO A 329 -3.72 15.81 4.22
N GLU A 330 -4.59 16.03 5.20
CA GLU A 330 -5.39 17.25 5.24
C GLU A 330 -4.40 18.41 5.22
N THR A 331 -4.55 19.31 4.23
CA THR A 331 -3.91 20.62 4.34
C THR A 331 -4.40 21.21 5.65
N SER A 332 -3.50 21.46 6.59
CA SER A 332 -3.81 22.24 7.77
C SER A 332 -4.48 23.52 7.29
N ASP A 333 -5.79 23.63 7.48
CA ASP A 333 -6.49 24.90 7.36
C ASP A 333 -5.81 25.81 8.36
N ASN A 334 -4.95 26.68 7.84
CA ASN A 334 -4.41 27.80 8.58
C ASN A 334 -5.56 28.83 8.71
N ASN A 335 -6.63 28.46 9.41
CA ASN A 335 -7.62 29.39 9.90
C ASN A 335 -7.02 30.05 11.15
N GLY A 336 -6.09 30.97 10.88
CA GLY A 336 -5.87 32.10 11.77
C GLY A 336 -7.08 33.01 11.71
N ALA A 337 -7.90 32.95 12.76
CA ALA A 337 -8.72 34.05 13.25
C ALA A 337 -8.73 33.95 14.77
#